data_AF-W1WL01-F1
#
_entry.id   AF-W1WL01-F1
#
_cell.length_a   1.000
_cell.length_b   1.000
_cell.length_c   1.000
_cell.angle_alpha   90.00
_cell.angle_beta   90.00
_cell.angle_gamma   90.00
#
_symmetry.space_group_name_H-M   'P 1'
#
loop_
_entity.id
_entity.type
_entity.pdbx_description
1 polymer ?
#
loop_
_entity_poly.entity_id
_entity_poly.type
_entity_poly.pdbx_seq_one_letter_code
_entity_poly.pdbx_strand_id
1 'polypeptide(L)'
;ATSDTRVLALLLAWGFGAFMEGMAGFGTAVAIPAAMMVAVGFDPLKSIIACLVANSVPTTFGSIGIPTTTLASLTNLDPSHLGTFISVQLFLLNLIAPFFVVMIIGGGVKALKGVFLVTLLSGLALAIPETIINAVMGPELSVISASIVIMAVIIICAKIMPPNDPEYAVKQTGEVPKVSGGEGLVAAM
;
A
#
# COMPACT_ATOMS: atom_id res chain seq x y z
N ALA A 1 -14.96 -0.75 -9.33
CA ALA A 1 -14.44 -1.76 -8.39
C ALA A 1 -13.57 -2.71 -9.19
N THR A 2 -12.34 -2.97 -8.77
CA THR A 2 -11.50 -4.00 -9.40
C THR A 2 -11.97 -5.36 -8.88
N SER A 3 -12.16 -6.33 -9.77
CA SER A 3 -12.63 -7.66 -9.40
C SER A 3 -11.48 -8.63 -9.12
N ASP A 4 -10.22 -8.20 -9.19
CA ASP A 4 -9.05 -9.04 -8.95
C ASP A 4 -8.48 -8.81 -7.53
N THR A 5 -8.37 -9.91 -6.77
CA THR A 5 -7.87 -9.93 -5.39
C THR A 5 -6.42 -9.46 -5.26
N ARG A 6 -5.57 -9.68 -6.26
CA ARG A 6 -4.15 -9.27 -6.24
C ARG A 6 -4.02 -7.77 -6.38
N VAL A 7 -4.80 -7.17 -7.30
CA VAL A 7 -4.84 -5.71 -7.47
C VAL A 7 -5.47 -5.03 -6.27
N LEU A 8 -6.51 -5.63 -5.70
CA LEU A 8 -7.12 -5.13 -4.46
C LEU A 8 -6.15 -5.21 -3.28
N ALA A 9 -5.36 -6.29 -3.17
CA ALA A 9 -4.32 -6.40 -2.16
C ALA A 9 -3.23 -5.34 -2.32
N LEU A 10 -2.78 -5.06 -3.55
CA LEU A 10 -1.86 -3.95 -3.81
C LEU A 10 -2.48 -2.62 -3.39
N LEU A 11 -3.76 -2.39 -3.67
CA LEU A 11 -4.42 -1.15 -3.26
C LEU A 11 -4.50 -1.01 -1.74
N LEU A 12 -4.85 -2.08 -1.03
CA LEU A 12 -5.07 -2.06 0.41
C LEU A 12 -3.76 -2.17 1.22
N ALA A 13 -2.98 -3.22 1.00
CA ALA A 13 -1.77 -3.48 1.78
C ALA A 13 -0.60 -2.56 1.39
N TRP A 14 -0.39 -2.32 0.10
CA TRP A 14 0.71 -1.48 -0.39
C TRP A 14 0.32 -0.01 -0.46
N GLY A 15 -0.79 0.29 -1.14
CA GLY A 15 -1.34 1.63 -1.31
C GLY A 15 -1.73 2.31 -0.01
N PHE A 16 -2.86 1.86 0.52
CA PHE A 16 -3.45 2.42 1.72
C PHE A 16 -2.61 2.13 2.97
N GLY A 17 -1.92 0.99 3.03
CA GLY A 17 -0.96 0.70 4.11
C GLY A 17 0.16 1.74 4.21
N ALA A 18 0.84 2.07 3.09
CA ALA A 18 1.88 3.09 3.10
C ALA A 18 1.35 4.48 3.50
N PHE A 19 0.12 4.81 3.09
CA PHE A 19 -0.55 6.05 3.51
C PHE A 19 -0.77 6.09 5.02
N MET A 20 -1.29 5.00 5.58
CA MET A 20 -1.53 4.87 7.02
C MET A 20 -0.23 4.89 7.83
N GLU A 21 0.85 4.31 7.32
CA GLU A 21 2.16 4.36 7.97
C GLU A 21 2.69 5.79 8.04
N GLY A 22 2.54 6.55 6.94
CA GLY A 22 2.91 7.96 6.91
C GLY A 22 2.12 8.82 7.88
N MET A 23 0.80 8.59 8.00
CA MET A 23 -0.08 9.42 8.82
C MET A 23 -0.06 9.05 10.31
N ALA A 24 -0.13 7.76 10.62
CA ALA A 24 -0.36 7.27 11.98
C ALA A 24 0.84 6.47 12.54
N GLY A 25 1.47 5.64 11.70
CA GLY A 25 2.60 4.79 12.09
C GLY A 25 2.30 3.81 13.23
N PHE A 26 3.35 3.33 13.91
CA PHE A 26 3.27 2.46 15.09
C PHE A 26 2.41 1.19 14.94
N GLY A 27 2.41 0.60 13.74
CA GLY A 27 1.69 -0.66 13.45
C GLY A 27 0.21 -0.51 13.07
N THR A 28 -0.35 0.70 13.12
CA THR A 28 -1.70 0.98 12.62
C THR A 28 -1.84 0.68 11.12
N ALA A 29 -0.76 0.92 10.36
CA ALA A 29 -0.63 0.61 8.94
C ALA A 29 -0.70 -0.87 8.60
N VAL A 30 -0.48 -1.76 9.56
CA VAL A 30 -0.63 -3.20 9.36
C VAL A 30 -2.02 -3.64 9.79
N ALA A 31 -2.46 -3.21 10.97
CA ALA A 31 -3.70 -3.67 11.56
C ALA A 31 -4.94 -3.29 10.75
N ILE A 32 -5.05 -2.03 10.32
CA ILE A 32 -6.25 -1.54 9.63
C ILE A 32 -6.39 -2.15 8.23
N PRO A 33 -5.36 -2.12 7.34
CA PRO A 33 -5.49 -2.73 6.02
C PRO A 33 -5.69 -4.25 6.09
N ALA A 34 -5.05 -4.94 7.04
CA ALA A 34 -5.27 -6.38 7.22
C ALA A 34 -6.73 -6.67 7.61
N ALA A 35 -7.31 -5.90 8.55
CA ALA A 35 -8.71 -6.03 8.92
C ALA A 35 -9.65 -5.75 7.73
N MET A 36 -9.35 -4.74 6.91
CA MET A 36 -10.11 -4.45 5.70
C MET A 36 -10.03 -5.58 4.68
N MET A 37 -8.84 -6.15 4.46
CA MET A 37 -8.66 -7.30 3.56
C MET A 37 -9.45 -8.53 4.03
N VAL A 38 -9.44 -8.81 5.33
CA VAL A 38 -10.25 -9.89 5.91
C VAL A 38 -11.74 -9.63 5.74
N ALA A 39 -12.19 -8.40 5.96
CA ALA A 39 -13.60 -8.02 5.80
C ALA A 39 -14.10 -8.22 4.37
N VAL A 40 -13.23 -8.05 3.35
CA VAL A 40 -13.58 -8.29 1.94
C VAL A 40 -13.32 -9.74 1.49
N GLY A 41 -13.04 -10.66 2.41
CA GLY A 41 -13.04 -12.10 2.17
C GLY A 41 -11.66 -12.74 1.95
N PHE A 42 -10.57 -12.05 2.26
CA PHE A 42 -9.22 -12.61 2.16
C PHE A 42 -8.93 -13.52 3.35
N ASP A 43 -8.02 -14.47 3.15
CA ASP A 43 -7.50 -15.29 4.24
C ASP A 43 -6.81 -14.39 5.31
N PRO A 44 -7.17 -14.52 6.60
CA PRO A 44 -6.62 -13.68 7.66
C PRO A 44 -5.11 -13.75 7.77
N LEU A 45 -4.53 -14.94 7.68
CA LEU A 45 -3.10 -15.12 7.84
C LEU A 45 -2.34 -14.50 6.65
N LYS A 46 -2.79 -14.74 5.42
CA LYS A 46 -2.21 -14.11 4.23
C LYS A 46 -2.31 -12.59 4.26
N SER A 47 -3.44 -12.06 4.73
CA SER A 47 -3.67 -10.61 4.83
C SER A 47 -2.69 -9.95 5.79
N ILE A 48 -2.52 -10.53 6.99
CA ILE A 48 -1.58 -10.02 8.01
C ILE A 48 -0.15 -10.10 7.49
N ILE A 49 0.26 -11.24 6.92
CA ILE A 49 1.63 -11.42 6.40
C ILE A 49 1.90 -10.45 5.25
N ALA A 50 0.94 -10.29 4.32
CA ALA A 50 1.08 -9.34 3.22
C ALA A 50 1.23 -7.90 3.71
N CYS A 51 0.44 -7.48 4.71
CA CYS A 51 0.54 -6.13 5.28
C CYS A 51 1.86 -5.92 6.05
N LEU A 52 2.35 -6.93 6.78
CA LEU A 52 3.64 -6.86 7.47
C LEU A 52 4.81 -6.69 6.48
N VAL A 53 4.79 -7.46 5.39
CA VAL A 53 5.82 -7.35 4.34
C VAL A 53 5.73 -6.00 3.63
N ALA A 54 4.51 -5.54 3.30
CA ALA A 54 4.29 -4.24 2.69
C ALA A 54 4.82 -3.09 3.58
N ASN A 55 4.62 -3.18 4.90
CA ASN A 55 5.02 -2.12 5.83
C ASN A 55 6.54 -2.08 6.12
N SER A 56 7.31 -3.06 5.66
CA SER A 56 8.74 -3.17 5.98
C SER A 56 9.59 -2.05 5.38
N VAL A 57 9.11 -1.37 4.35
CA VAL A 57 9.82 -0.29 3.65
C VAL A 57 9.35 1.11 4.05
N PRO A 58 8.04 1.45 4.02
CA PRO A 58 7.57 2.81 4.30
C PRO A 58 7.81 3.25 5.76
N THR A 59 8.08 2.32 6.68
CA THR A 59 8.22 2.61 8.11
C THR A 59 9.34 3.60 8.46
N THR A 60 10.38 3.70 7.62
CA THR A 60 11.46 4.68 7.85
C THR A 60 10.98 6.13 7.77
N PHE A 61 9.90 6.37 7.03
CA PHE A 61 9.24 7.67 6.87
C PHE A 61 7.90 7.73 7.61
N GLY A 62 7.62 6.75 8.47
CA GLY A 62 6.37 6.64 9.22
C GLY A 62 6.18 7.78 10.23
N SER A 63 4.93 7.98 10.64
CA SER A 63 4.54 9.02 11.60
C SER A 63 5.08 10.41 11.21
N ILE A 64 4.87 10.81 9.96
CA ILE A 64 5.32 12.11 9.41
C ILE A 64 6.86 12.23 9.50
N GLY A 65 7.58 11.18 9.08
CA GLY A 65 9.04 11.18 9.01
C GLY A 65 9.78 11.16 10.35
N ILE A 66 9.08 10.98 11.49
CA ILE A 66 9.68 11.00 12.84
C ILE A 66 10.93 10.12 12.98
N PRO A 67 10.97 8.86 12.47
CA PRO A 67 12.17 8.04 12.60
C PRO A 67 13.38 8.66 11.90
N THR A 68 13.19 9.22 10.70
CA THR A 68 14.25 9.84 9.92
C THR A 68 14.70 11.17 10.55
N THR A 69 13.76 12.03 10.95
CA THR A 69 14.08 13.35 11.55
C THR A 69 14.71 13.22 12.93
N THR A 70 14.29 12.22 13.72
CA THR A 70 14.90 11.89 15.01
C THR A 70 16.34 11.42 14.82
N LEU A 71 16.58 10.51 13.87
CA LEU A 71 17.94 10.04 13.57
C LEU A 71 18.84 11.19 13.10
N ALA A 72 18.34 12.05 12.20
CA ALA A 72 19.05 13.23 11.73
C ALA A 72 19.44 14.15 12.91
N SER A 73 18.51 14.40 13.83
CA SER A 73 18.74 15.23 15.01
C SER A 73 19.80 14.63 15.95
N LEU A 74 19.77 13.32 16.19
CA LEU A 74 20.74 12.64 17.07
C LEU A 74 22.14 12.54 16.47
N THR A 75 22.24 12.51 15.14
CA THR A 75 23.51 12.38 14.40
C THR A 75 24.04 13.71 13.89
N ASN A 76 23.29 14.80 14.10
CA ASN A 76 23.59 16.14 13.59
C ASN A 76 23.76 16.16 12.04
N LEU A 77 22.91 15.38 11.36
CA LEU A 77 22.83 15.32 9.90
C LEU A 77 21.64 16.14 9.39
N ASP A 78 21.71 16.56 8.12
CA ASP A 78 20.58 17.18 7.44
C ASP A 78 19.46 16.13 7.19
N PRO A 79 18.21 16.36 7.64
CA PRO A 79 17.12 15.40 7.47
C PRO A 79 16.79 15.08 6.02
N SER A 80 16.86 16.06 5.12
CA SER A 80 16.53 15.88 3.70
C SER A 80 17.61 15.05 3.00
N HIS A 81 18.87 15.31 3.31
CA HIS A 81 19.99 14.53 2.78
C HIS A 81 19.96 13.09 3.29
N LEU A 82 19.72 12.89 4.59
CA LEU A 82 19.58 11.56 5.19
C LEU A 82 18.39 10.80 4.60
N GLY A 83 17.21 11.44 4.51
CA GLY A 83 16.02 10.85 3.90
C GLY A 83 16.23 10.48 2.44
N THR A 84 16.97 11.29 1.68
CA THR A 84 17.33 10.98 0.30
C THR A 84 18.20 9.72 0.22
N PHE A 85 19.28 9.63 1.02
CA PHE A 85 20.13 8.43 1.05
C PHE A 85 19.35 7.17 1.42
N ILE A 86 18.49 7.26 2.44
CA ILE A 86 17.61 6.17 2.85
C ILE A 86 16.73 5.77 1.67
N SER A 87 16.04 6.71 1.02
CA SER A 87 15.13 6.41 -0.08
C SER A 87 15.84 5.75 -1.27
N VAL A 88 17.08 6.14 -1.58
CA VAL A 88 17.89 5.51 -2.64
C VAL A 88 18.23 4.07 -2.27
N GLN A 89 18.57 3.80 -1.00
CA GLN A 89 18.81 2.44 -0.52
C GLN A 89 17.55 1.59 -0.53
N LEU A 90 16.42 2.19 -0.15
CA LEU A 90 15.10 1.54 -0.13
C LEU A 90 14.51 1.39 -1.53
N PHE A 91 14.99 2.10 -2.54
CA PHE A 91 14.46 2.08 -3.91
C PHE A 91 14.28 0.65 -4.45
N LEU A 92 15.31 -0.19 -4.27
CA LEU A 92 15.24 -1.58 -4.72
C LEU A 92 14.21 -2.39 -3.91
N LEU A 93 14.12 -2.17 -2.60
CA LEU A 93 13.15 -2.84 -1.73
C LEU A 93 11.72 -2.39 -2.05
N ASN A 94 11.51 -1.11 -2.33
CA ASN A 94 10.25 -0.54 -2.77
C ASN A 94 9.75 -1.16 -4.09
N LEU A 95 10.67 -1.53 -4.98
CA LEU A 95 10.32 -2.26 -6.20
C LEU A 95 9.96 -3.71 -5.93
N ILE A 96 10.66 -4.39 -5.01
CA ILE A 96 10.50 -5.84 -4.78
C ILE A 96 9.32 -6.14 -3.84
N ALA A 97 9.10 -5.33 -2.81
CA ALA A 97 8.05 -5.52 -1.80
C ALA A 97 6.64 -5.79 -2.37
N PRO A 98 6.11 -5.04 -3.36
CA PRO A 98 4.78 -5.31 -3.91
C PRO A 98 4.71 -6.68 -4.62
N PHE A 99 5.82 -7.23 -5.12
CA PHE A 99 5.82 -8.59 -5.67
C PHE A 99 5.60 -9.63 -4.58
N PHE A 100 6.19 -9.46 -3.39
CA PHE A 100 5.91 -10.34 -2.27
C PHE A 100 4.46 -10.28 -1.84
N VAL A 101 3.85 -9.08 -1.80
CA VAL A 101 2.41 -8.92 -1.50
C VAL A 101 1.57 -9.77 -2.45
N VAL A 102 1.80 -9.67 -3.76
CA VAL A 102 1.05 -10.47 -4.74
C VAL A 102 1.33 -11.97 -4.60
N MET A 103 2.57 -12.37 -4.35
CA MET A 103 2.92 -13.78 -4.18
C MET A 103 2.29 -14.39 -2.93
N ILE A 104 2.20 -13.65 -1.82
CA ILE A 104 1.57 -14.11 -0.57
C ILE A 104 0.07 -14.31 -0.79
N ILE A 105 -0.59 -13.31 -1.37
CA ILE A 105 -2.04 -13.35 -1.59
C ILE A 105 -2.40 -14.41 -2.63
N GLY A 106 -1.73 -14.39 -3.78
CA GLY A 106 -2.01 -15.29 -4.88
C GLY A 106 -1.43 -16.70 -4.75
N GLY A 107 -0.72 -17.00 -3.65
CA GLY A 107 -0.24 -18.35 -3.34
C GLY A 107 1.00 -18.82 -4.11
N GLY A 108 1.85 -17.88 -4.55
CA GLY A 108 3.18 -18.16 -5.11
C GLY A 108 3.54 -17.31 -6.33
N VAL A 109 4.69 -17.62 -6.93
CA VAL A 109 5.28 -16.86 -8.05
C VAL A 109 4.37 -16.85 -9.30
N LYS A 110 3.55 -17.90 -9.48
CA LYS A 110 2.62 -17.99 -10.61
C LYS A 110 1.56 -16.88 -10.59
N ALA A 111 1.21 -16.37 -9.41
CA ALA A 111 0.24 -15.29 -9.25
C ALA A 111 0.67 -13.96 -9.90
N LEU A 112 1.97 -13.79 -10.19
CA LEU A 112 2.49 -12.62 -10.89
C LEU A 112 2.09 -12.61 -12.38
N LYS A 113 1.71 -13.75 -12.95
CA LYS A 113 1.25 -13.82 -14.34
C LYS A 113 -0.05 -13.00 -14.48
N GLY A 114 -0.05 -12.08 -15.43
CA GLY A 114 -1.18 -11.18 -15.69
C GLY A 114 -1.20 -9.90 -14.87
N VAL A 115 -0.48 -9.81 -13.75
CA VAL A 115 -0.40 -8.59 -12.91
C VAL A 115 1.00 -8.02 -12.74
N PHE A 116 2.03 -8.68 -13.30
CA PHE A 116 3.44 -8.26 -13.19
C PHE A 116 3.65 -6.77 -13.47
N LEU A 117 3.06 -6.25 -14.57
CA LEU A 117 3.23 -4.85 -14.94
C LEU A 117 2.56 -3.90 -13.93
N VAL A 118 1.38 -4.26 -13.43
CA VAL A 118 0.68 -3.48 -12.40
C VAL A 118 1.49 -3.45 -11.11
N THR A 119 2.06 -4.59 -10.71
CA THR A 119 2.93 -4.71 -9.53
C THR A 119 4.19 -3.88 -9.69
N LEU A 120 4.86 -3.96 -10.83
CA LEU A 120 6.06 -3.15 -11.12
C LEU A 120 5.74 -1.65 -11.07
N LEU A 121 4.66 -1.23 -11.72
CA LEU A 121 4.22 0.16 -11.72
C LEU A 121 3.85 0.65 -10.32
N SER A 122 3.24 -0.20 -9.48
CA SER A 122 2.95 0.16 -8.08
C SER A 122 4.22 0.34 -7.24
N GLY A 123 5.28 -0.43 -7.50
CA GLY A 123 6.57 -0.24 -6.84
C GLY A 123 7.26 1.03 -7.29
N LEU A 124 7.31 1.27 -8.61
CA LEU A 124 7.89 2.49 -9.19
C LEU A 124 7.16 3.76 -8.74
N ALA A 125 5.84 3.69 -8.63
CA ALA A 125 5.00 4.79 -8.18
C ALA A 125 5.18 5.12 -6.69
N LEU A 126 5.82 4.26 -5.91
CA LEU A 126 6.29 4.61 -4.57
C LEU A 126 7.74 5.09 -4.64
N ALA A 127 8.62 4.28 -5.23
CA ALA A 127 10.07 4.51 -5.20
C ALA A 127 10.47 5.85 -5.85
N ILE A 128 9.93 6.19 -7.02
CA ILE A 128 10.31 7.42 -7.73
C ILE A 128 9.80 8.66 -7.00
N PRO A 129 8.50 8.80 -6.68
CA PRO A 129 8.03 9.97 -5.95
C PRO A 129 8.65 10.09 -4.56
N GLU A 130 8.84 8.98 -3.84
CA GLU A 130 9.48 8.99 -2.51
C GLU A 130 10.90 9.56 -2.57
N THR A 131 11.72 9.14 -3.54
CA THR A 131 13.09 9.67 -3.69
C THR A 131 13.09 11.14 -4.07
N ILE A 132 12.20 11.56 -4.99
CA ILE A 132 12.12 12.96 -5.41
C ILE A 132 11.68 13.84 -4.23
N ILE A 133 10.61 13.45 -3.53
CA ILE A 133 10.03 14.25 -2.45
C ILE A 133 10.99 14.36 -1.27
N ASN A 134 11.71 13.27 -0.92
CA ASN A 134 12.79 13.35 0.07
C ASN A 134 13.85 14.39 -0.30
N ALA A 135 14.22 14.49 -1.58
CA ALA A 135 15.26 15.40 -2.03
C ALA A 135 14.82 16.88 -2.07
N VAL A 136 13.55 17.17 -2.36
CA VAL A 136 13.06 18.57 -2.47
C VAL A 136 12.28 19.09 -1.26
N MET A 137 11.59 18.22 -0.53
CA MET A 137 10.63 18.62 0.52
C MET A 137 10.97 18.02 1.90
N GLY A 138 11.75 16.93 1.93
CA GLY A 138 12.13 16.26 3.17
C GLY A 138 11.32 14.98 3.46
N PRO A 139 11.70 14.27 4.54
CA PRO A 139 11.14 12.96 4.90
C PRO A 139 9.69 12.98 5.39
N GLU A 140 9.20 14.12 5.88
CA GLU A 140 7.89 14.26 6.52
C GLU A 140 6.73 14.03 5.54
N LEU A 141 6.88 14.51 4.30
CA LEU A 141 5.85 14.42 3.27
C LEU A 141 6.02 13.23 2.33
N SER A 142 7.18 12.58 2.38
CA SER A 142 7.62 11.64 1.34
C SER A 142 6.65 10.48 1.14
N VAL A 143 6.41 9.70 2.20
CA VAL A 143 5.60 8.48 2.11
C VAL A 143 4.10 8.78 1.96
N ILE A 144 3.61 9.85 2.60
CA ILE A 144 2.21 10.27 2.49
C ILE A 144 1.89 10.68 1.05
N SER A 145 2.77 11.47 0.44
CA SER A 145 2.56 11.94 -0.93
C SER A 145 2.76 10.81 -1.95
N ALA A 146 3.81 9.99 -1.79
CA ALA A 146 4.07 8.84 -2.65
C ALA A 146 2.94 7.79 -2.57
N SER A 147 2.34 7.60 -1.39
CA SER A 147 1.23 6.66 -1.21
C SER A 147 -0.06 7.09 -1.95
N ILE A 148 -0.30 8.39 -2.10
CA ILE A 148 -1.40 8.89 -2.95
C ILE A 148 -1.10 8.56 -4.43
N VAL A 149 0.16 8.71 -4.86
CA VAL A 149 0.57 8.40 -6.23
C VAL A 149 0.41 6.92 -6.54
N ILE A 150 0.84 6.00 -5.66
CA ILE A 150 0.63 4.56 -5.89
C ILE A 150 -0.85 4.20 -5.98
N MET A 151 -1.70 4.75 -5.11
CA MET A 151 -3.13 4.43 -5.14
C MET A 151 -3.75 4.88 -6.45
N ALA A 152 -3.41 6.09 -6.92
CA ALA A 152 -3.84 6.59 -8.22
C ALA A 152 -3.34 5.68 -9.36
N VAL A 153 -2.06 5.29 -9.35
CA VAL A 153 -1.47 4.41 -10.37
C VAL A 153 -2.13 3.04 -10.38
N ILE A 154 -2.37 2.43 -9.21
CA ILE A 154 -3.04 1.12 -9.10
C ILE A 154 -4.47 1.22 -9.66
N ILE A 155 -5.22 2.27 -9.31
CA ILE A 155 -6.59 2.47 -9.82
C ILE A 155 -6.60 2.68 -11.33
N ILE A 156 -5.66 3.47 -11.87
CA ILE A 156 -5.54 3.71 -13.32
C ILE A 156 -5.16 2.41 -14.04
N CYS A 157 -4.16 1.68 -13.53
CA CYS A 157 -3.74 0.39 -14.09
C CYS A 157 -4.88 -0.63 -14.07
N ALA A 158 -5.66 -0.69 -12.98
CA ALA A 158 -6.82 -1.57 -12.89
C ALA A 158 -7.90 -1.26 -13.92
N LYS A 159 -8.02 0.01 -14.36
CA LYS A 159 -8.98 0.43 -15.40
C LYS A 159 -8.47 0.17 -16.81
N ILE A 160 -7.18 0.39 -17.08
CA ILE A 160 -6.59 0.26 -18.42
C ILE A 160 -6.26 -1.20 -18.73
N MET A 161 -5.79 -1.95 -17.72
CA MET A 161 -5.37 -3.35 -17.83
C MET A 161 -6.09 -4.19 -16.77
N PRO A 162 -7.42 -4.35 -16.88
CA PRO A 162 -8.17 -5.19 -15.95
C PRO A 162 -7.65 -6.64 -16.05
N PRO A 163 -7.11 -7.22 -14.97
CA PRO A 163 -6.75 -8.63 -14.99
C PRO A 163 -8.03 -9.45 -15.13
N ASN A 164 -8.07 -10.35 -16.10
CA ASN A 164 -9.25 -11.17 -16.37
C ASN A 164 -8.94 -12.63 -16.04
N ASP A 165 -8.67 -12.89 -14.76
CA ASP A 165 -8.40 -14.23 -14.25
C ASP A 165 -9.48 -14.64 -13.23
N PRO A 166 -10.35 -15.61 -13.57
CA PRO A 166 -11.43 -16.03 -12.69
C PRO A 166 -10.94 -16.71 -11.41
N GLU A 167 -9.70 -17.22 -11.37
CA GLU A 167 -9.10 -17.80 -10.15
C GLU A 167 -8.92 -16.75 -9.04
N TYR A 168 -8.63 -15.51 -9.43
CA TYR A 168 -8.33 -14.40 -8.53
C TYR A 168 -9.50 -13.43 -8.35
N ALA A 169 -10.71 -13.82 -8.78
CA ALA A 169 -11.89 -13.00 -8.61
C ALA A 169 -12.19 -12.77 -7.12
N VAL A 170 -12.49 -11.52 -6.75
CA VAL A 170 -12.94 -11.15 -5.40
C VAL A 170 -14.24 -11.89 -5.12
N LYS A 171 -14.17 -12.90 -4.26
CA LYS A 171 -15.34 -13.63 -3.78
C LYS A 171 -16.09 -12.69 -2.84
N GLN A 172 -17.23 -12.16 -3.27
CA GLN A 172 -18.09 -11.37 -2.39
C GLN A 172 -18.53 -12.25 -1.21
N THR A 173 -17.89 -12.07 -0.06
CA THR A 173 -18.34 -12.66 1.19
C THR A 173 -19.37 -11.72 1.81
N GLY A 174 -20.64 -12.09 1.65
CA GLY A 174 -21.78 -11.41 2.23
C GLY A 174 -22.59 -10.66 1.19
N GLU A 175 -23.88 -11.00 1.08
CA GLU A 175 -24.87 -10.03 0.59
C GLU A 175 -24.71 -8.77 1.45
N VAL A 176 -24.22 -7.68 0.85
CA VAL A 176 -24.46 -6.36 1.44
C VAL A 176 -25.98 -6.26 1.49
N PRO A 177 -26.62 -6.14 2.67
CA PRO A 177 -28.06 -5.95 2.72
C PRO A 177 -28.35 -4.75 1.82
N LYS A 178 -29.20 -4.92 0.81
CA LYS A 178 -29.63 -3.80 -0.02
C LYS A 178 -30.43 -2.88 0.88
N VAL A 179 -29.76 -1.91 1.50
CA VAL A 179 -30.42 -0.89 2.30
C VAL A 179 -31.26 -0.06 1.32
N SER A 180 -32.57 -0.17 1.46
CA SER A 180 -33.52 0.63 0.70
C SER A 180 -33.27 2.12 1.01
N GLY A 181 -33.48 3.01 0.03
CA GLY A 181 -33.30 4.45 0.25
C GLY A 181 -34.07 5.01 1.45
N GLY A 182 -35.14 4.35 1.88
CA GLY A 182 -35.87 4.68 3.11
C GLY A 182 -35.14 4.27 4.39
N GLU A 183 -34.47 3.12 4.42
CA GLU A 183 -33.71 2.64 5.57
C GLU A 183 -32.44 3.49 5.79
N GLY A 184 -31.85 3.99 4.70
CA GLY A 184 -30.73 4.93 4.77
C GLY A 184 -31.10 6.30 5.35
N LEU A 185 -32.34 6.75 5.12
CA LEU A 185 -32.83 8.03 5.66
C LEU A 185 -33.14 7.94 7.17
N VAL A 186 -33.65 6.78 7.62
CA VAL A 186 -33.97 6.52 9.04
C VAL A 186 -32.71 6.36 9.89
N ALA A 187 -31.64 5.80 9.34
CA ALA A 187 -30.37 5.68 10.06
C ALA A 187 -29.59 7.01 10.15
N ALA A 188 -29.94 8.01 9.35
CA ALA A 188 -29.28 9.31 9.27
C ALA A 188 -29.97 10.42 10.09
N MET A 189 -31.19 10.17 10.58
CA MET A 189 -31.94 11.03 11.51
C MET A 189 -31.72 10.58 12.94
#